data_AF-A0A562UUU5-F1
#
_entry.id   AF-A0A562UUU5-F1
#
_cell.length_a   1.000
_cell.length_b   1.000
_cell.length_c   1.000
_cell.angle_alpha   90.00
_cell.angle_beta   90.00
_cell.angle_gamma   90.00
#
_symmetry.space_group_name_H-M   'P 1'
#
loop_
_entity.id
_entity.type
_entity.pdbx_description
1 polymer ?
#
loop_
_entity_poly.entity_id
_entity_poly.type
_entity_poly.pdbx_seq_one_letter_code
_entity_poly.pdbx_strand_id
1 'polypeptide(L)'
;MGRISQTGLWAIAALGLLTTSPAHAAERIALGSDSWTHEASNTTFPVRLVDAERINVATFFDEEGRDVGLNYRMENGDGRLRLTIYVFPSNPRQNCLQRFAGERNTITSRYSGSRLLDLGFADSPDSKTTDSALSAVYGLPSNSMEQDSSELISQVYLYCAPGGRWLVKFRASWSGTAESYPNVKAMMNAIIWPDELS
;
A
#
# COMPACT_ATOMS: atom_id res chain seq x y z
N MET A 1 31.20 -18.54 69.38
CA MET A 1 32.26 -18.02 68.48
C MET A 1 32.06 -18.65 67.11
N GLY A 2 31.50 -17.90 66.16
CA GLY A 2 31.33 -18.32 64.76
C GLY A 2 31.13 -17.07 63.92
N ARG A 3 32.21 -16.63 63.26
CA ARG A 3 32.23 -15.45 62.38
C ARG A 3 31.56 -15.83 61.05
N ILE A 4 30.47 -15.15 60.69
CA ILE A 4 29.88 -15.24 59.35
C ILE A 4 30.57 -14.18 58.49
N SER A 5 31.26 -14.66 57.46
CA SER A 5 32.14 -13.89 56.56
C SER A 5 31.31 -13.06 55.57
N GLN A 6 31.67 -11.78 55.46
CA GLN A 6 31.24 -10.87 54.40
C GLN A 6 31.76 -11.35 53.05
N THR A 7 30.88 -11.48 52.05
CA THR A 7 31.27 -11.43 50.63
C THR A 7 30.28 -10.50 49.93
N GLY A 8 30.72 -9.26 49.77
CA GLY A 8 29.98 -8.18 49.11
C GLY A 8 30.02 -8.31 47.59
N LEU A 9 28.90 -7.88 47.00
CA LEU A 9 28.53 -7.90 45.60
C LEU A 9 29.61 -7.33 44.65
N TRP A 10 29.89 -8.05 43.57
CA TRP A 10 30.41 -7.46 42.33
C TRP A 10 29.24 -7.17 41.39
N ALA A 11 28.88 -5.89 41.29
CA ALA A 11 27.94 -5.42 40.28
C ALA A 11 28.69 -5.22 38.96
N ILE A 12 28.50 -6.16 38.01
CA ILE A 12 28.96 -5.99 36.63
C ILE A 12 27.93 -5.11 35.93
N ALA A 13 28.32 -3.86 35.64
CA ALA A 13 27.53 -2.94 34.82
C ALA A 13 27.57 -3.42 33.35
N ALA A 14 26.52 -4.11 32.92
CA ALA A 14 26.30 -4.45 31.52
C ALA A 14 25.88 -3.19 30.75
N LEU A 15 26.84 -2.57 30.06
CA LEU A 15 26.61 -1.46 29.15
C LEU A 15 25.90 -2.00 27.90
N GLY A 16 24.57 -1.95 27.91
CA GLY A 16 23.75 -2.31 26.75
C GLY A 16 23.97 -1.32 25.61
N LEU A 17 24.72 -1.73 24.60
CA LEU A 17 24.79 -1.06 23.31
C LEU A 17 23.39 -1.11 22.68
N LEU A 18 22.65 -0.02 22.82
CA LEU A 18 21.42 0.23 22.06
C LEU A 18 21.82 0.36 20.59
N THR A 19 21.75 -0.74 19.84
CA THR A 19 21.82 -0.71 18.38
C THR A 19 20.52 -0.08 17.86
N THR A 20 20.55 1.24 17.69
CA THR A 20 19.52 1.94 16.94
C THR A 20 19.64 1.49 15.49
N SER A 21 18.84 0.50 15.11
CA SER A 21 18.68 0.19 13.68
C SER A 21 18.09 1.43 13.02
N PRO A 22 18.72 1.97 11.96
CA PRO A 22 18.16 3.12 11.27
C PRO A 22 16.75 2.75 10.80
N ALA A 23 15.77 3.58 11.14
CA ALA A 23 14.49 3.54 10.46
C ALA A 23 14.79 3.96 9.01
N HIS A 24 14.83 2.99 8.09
CA HIS A 24 15.04 3.27 6.67
C HIS A 24 13.90 4.19 6.21
N ALA A 25 14.24 5.44 5.95
CA ALA A 25 13.32 6.43 5.42
C ALA A 25 13.04 6.09 3.95
N ALA A 26 11.78 6.11 3.54
CA ALA A 26 11.42 5.86 2.15
C ALA A 26 12.10 6.88 1.22
N GLU A 27 12.78 6.38 0.17
CA GLU A 27 13.41 7.23 -0.83
C GLU A 27 12.33 7.78 -1.78
N ARG A 28 12.47 9.03 -2.21
CA ARG A 28 11.53 9.67 -3.13
C ARG A 28 12.29 10.22 -4.32
N ILE A 29 11.95 9.76 -5.51
CA ILE A 29 12.53 10.26 -6.77
C ILE A 29 11.51 11.10 -7.52
N ALA A 30 11.95 12.21 -8.08
CA ALA A 30 11.13 12.99 -9.01
C ALA A 30 11.02 12.24 -10.35
N LEU A 31 9.83 12.20 -10.92
CA LEU A 31 9.57 11.59 -12.22
C LEU A 31 9.40 12.68 -13.29
N GLY A 32 9.72 12.33 -14.54
CA GLY A 32 9.47 13.19 -15.69
C GLY A 32 7.98 13.29 -16.06
N SER A 33 7.69 14.09 -17.08
CA SER A 33 6.34 14.28 -17.64
C SER A 33 5.90 13.16 -18.60
N ASP A 34 6.73 12.14 -18.80
CA ASP A 34 6.45 10.98 -19.65
C ASP A 34 6.09 9.74 -18.81
N SER A 35 5.65 8.67 -19.47
CA SER A 35 5.48 7.37 -18.80
C SER A 35 6.79 6.96 -18.10
N TRP A 36 6.65 6.30 -16.96
CA TRP A 36 7.80 5.85 -16.16
C TRP A 36 7.74 4.34 -15.97
N THR A 37 8.85 3.66 -16.22
CA THR A 37 8.97 2.21 -16.06
C THR A 37 9.72 1.89 -14.79
N HIS A 38 9.10 1.10 -13.92
CA HIS A 38 9.77 0.56 -12.76
C HIS A 38 10.72 -0.57 -13.18
N GLU A 39 12.02 -0.31 -13.17
CA GLU A 39 13.04 -1.21 -13.72
C GLU A 39 12.94 -2.64 -13.17
N ALA A 40 12.75 -2.81 -11.86
CA ALA A 40 12.78 -4.14 -11.24
C ALA A 40 11.60 -5.04 -11.68
N SER A 41 10.40 -4.45 -11.81
CA SER A 41 9.20 -5.19 -12.21
C SER A 41 8.89 -5.12 -13.71
N ASN A 42 9.54 -4.20 -14.44
CA ASN A 42 9.20 -3.84 -15.82
C ASN A 42 7.76 -3.29 -16.00
N THR A 43 7.10 -2.85 -14.92
CA THR A 43 5.78 -2.20 -14.98
C THR A 43 5.92 -0.78 -15.49
N THR A 44 5.17 -0.40 -16.52
CA THR A 44 5.18 0.97 -17.04
C THR A 44 3.92 1.74 -16.63
N PHE A 45 4.14 2.80 -15.87
CA PHE A 45 3.13 3.69 -15.31
C PHE A 45 2.96 4.91 -16.21
N PRO A 46 1.80 5.09 -16.86
CA PRO A 46 1.50 6.29 -17.63
C PRO A 46 1.45 7.56 -16.78
N VAL A 47 1.44 8.71 -17.43
CA VAL A 47 1.23 10.01 -16.75
C VAL A 47 -0.22 10.18 -16.32
N ARG A 48 -1.17 9.56 -17.05
CA ARG A 48 -2.60 9.61 -16.76
C ARG A 48 -3.22 8.22 -16.82
N LEU A 49 -4.10 7.94 -15.87
CA LEU A 49 -4.96 6.76 -15.86
C LEU A 49 -6.39 7.25 -16.01
N VAL A 50 -6.91 7.20 -17.24
CA VAL A 50 -8.20 7.83 -17.57
C VAL A 50 -8.14 9.32 -17.18
N ASP A 51 -8.91 9.76 -16.19
CA ASP A 51 -8.97 11.15 -15.73
C ASP A 51 -8.00 11.45 -14.58
N ALA A 52 -7.36 10.43 -13.99
CA ALA A 52 -6.44 10.59 -12.87
C ALA A 52 -5.01 10.90 -13.37
N GLU A 53 -4.39 11.94 -12.81
CA GLU A 53 -3.02 12.36 -13.14
C GLU A 53 -2.02 11.84 -12.10
N ARG A 54 -0.87 11.36 -12.59
CA ARG A 54 0.24 10.91 -11.74
C ARG A 54 0.85 12.10 -11.01
N ILE A 55 1.03 11.97 -9.71
CA ILE A 55 1.94 12.83 -8.95
C ILE A 55 3.35 12.40 -9.35
N ASN A 56 4.17 13.30 -9.90
CA ASN A 56 5.50 13.05 -10.46
C ASN A 56 6.57 12.70 -9.41
N VAL A 57 6.25 11.74 -8.54
CA VAL A 57 7.12 11.19 -7.51
C VAL A 57 6.85 9.69 -7.39
N ALA A 58 7.90 8.88 -7.54
CA ALA A 58 7.90 7.50 -7.07
C ALA A 58 8.49 7.45 -5.66
N THR A 59 7.91 6.63 -4.79
CA THR A 59 8.43 6.38 -3.44
C THR A 59 8.91 4.95 -3.35
N PHE A 60 10.18 4.73 -3.02
CA PHE A 60 10.74 3.41 -2.78
C PHE A 60 10.78 3.10 -1.29
N PHE A 61 10.40 1.88 -0.93
CA PHE A 61 10.30 1.42 0.45
C PHE A 61 11.39 0.41 0.81
N ASP A 62 12.27 0.08 -0.12
CA ASP A 62 13.49 -0.69 0.10
C ASP A 62 14.70 -0.05 -0.61
N GLU A 63 15.91 -0.42 -0.17
CA GLU A 63 17.17 0.12 -0.71
C GLU A 63 17.50 -0.46 -2.09
N GLU A 64 16.95 -1.64 -2.42
CA GLU A 64 17.15 -2.25 -3.74
C GLU A 64 16.21 -1.68 -4.81
N GLY A 65 15.32 -0.75 -4.45
CA GLY A 65 14.39 -0.11 -5.36
C GLY A 65 13.38 -1.07 -6.00
N ARG A 66 12.99 -2.13 -5.28
CA ARG A 66 12.02 -3.15 -5.74
C ARG A 66 10.62 -2.90 -5.18
N ASP A 67 10.50 -2.33 -3.99
CA ASP A 67 9.21 -1.93 -3.42
C ASP A 67 8.93 -0.47 -3.77
N VAL A 68 8.00 -0.23 -4.69
CA VAL A 68 7.67 1.11 -5.16
C VAL A 68 6.19 1.42 -5.01
N GLY A 69 5.90 2.66 -4.63
CA GLY A 69 4.57 3.26 -4.63
C GLY A 69 4.49 4.50 -5.52
N LEU A 70 3.42 4.59 -6.32
CA LEU A 70 3.08 5.77 -7.11
C LEU A 70 1.69 6.28 -6.74
N ASN A 71 1.52 7.60 -6.82
CA ASN A 71 0.26 8.25 -6.48
C ASN A 71 -0.35 8.88 -7.74
N TYR A 72 -1.65 8.72 -7.88
CA TYR A 72 -2.48 9.40 -8.86
C TYR A 72 -3.58 10.16 -8.12
N ARG A 73 -4.02 11.26 -8.71
CA ARG A 73 -5.11 12.08 -8.19
C ARG A 73 -6.08 12.44 -9.29
N MET A 74 -7.35 12.55 -8.93
CA MET A 74 -8.41 13.06 -9.79
C MET A 74 -9.24 14.03 -8.96
N GLU A 75 -9.73 15.10 -9.56
CA GLU A 75 -10.64 16.03 -8.91
C GLU A 75 -11.65 16.53 -9.95
N ASN A 76 -12.93 16.47 -9.61
CA ASN A 76 -14.03 16.92 -10.45
C ASN A 76 -15.18 17.46 -9.56
N GLY A 77 -16.33 17.78 -10.17
CA GLY A 77 -17.49 18.30 -9.43
C GLY A 77 -18.09 17.33 -8.41
N ASP A 78 -17.82 16.04 -8.53
CA ASP A 78 -18.37 14.99 -7.67
C ASP A 78 -17.45 14.65 -6.49
N GLY A 79 -16.14 14.96 -6.59
CA GLY A 79 -15.19 14.75 -5.51
C GLY A 79 -13.72 14.69 -5.91
N ARG A 80 -12.89 14.20 -4.99
CA ARG A 80 -11.45 14.02 -5.14
C ARG A 80 -11.05 12.57 -4.89
N LEU A 81 -10.26 12.01 -5.81
CA LEU A 81 -9.65 10.69 -5.73
C LEU A 81 -8.20 10.81 -5.31
N ARG A 82 -7.78 9.94 -4.40
CA ARG A 82 -6.38 9.59 -4.15
C ARG A 82 -6.20 8.10 -4.41
N LEU A 83 -5.40 7.78 -5.42
CA LEU A 83 -5.06 6.41 -5.78
C LEU A 83 -3.57 6.21 -5.55
N THR A 84 -3.20 5.30 -4.66
CA THR A 84 -1.82 4.84 -4.52
C THR A 84 -1.72 3.42 -5.03
N ILE A 85 -0.78 3.18 -5.95
CA ILE A 85 -0.49 1.87 -6.52
C ILE A 85 0.90 1.45 -6.04
N TYR A 86 1.02 0.21 -5.58
CA TYR A 86 2.25 -0.39 -5.10
C TYR A 86 2.58 -1.62 -5.93
N VAL A 87 3.85 -1.75 -6.31
CA VAL A 87 4.42 -2.96 -6.88
C VAL A 87 5.61 -3.35 -6.03
N PHE A 88 5.57 -4.55 -5.45
CA PHE A 88 6.55 -4.96 -4.44
C PHE A 88 6.80 -6.47 -4.46
N PRO A 89 7.96 -6.94 -3.98
CA PRO A 89 8.29 -8.35 -4.01
C PRO A 89 7.37 -9.22 -3.15
N SER A 90 7.15 -10.45 -3.60
CA SER A 90 6.51 -11.49 -2.81
C SER A 90 7.38 -11.97 -1.66
N ASN A 91 6.75 -12.22 -0.51
CA ASN A 91 7.40 -12.92 0.60
C ASN A 91 6.81 -14.32 0.66
N PRO A 92 7.61 -15.36 0.38
CA PRO A 92 7.11 -16.74 0.36
C PRO A 92 6.62 -17.21 1.74
N ARG A 93 6.95 -16.51 2.82
CA ARG A 93 6.51 -16.83 4.18
C ARG A 93 5.10 -16.33 4.50
N GLN A 94 4.49 -15.49 3.65
CA GLN A 94 3.16 -14.93 3.87
C GLN A 94 2.27 -15.20 2.65
N ASN A 95 1.14 -15.88 2.88
CA ASN A 95 0.18 -16.10 1.81
C ASN A 95 -0.64 -14.83 1.52
N CYS A 96 -1.29 -14.78 0.35
CA CYS A 96 -2.02 -13.60 -0.11
C CYS A 96 -3.14 -13.19 0.86
N LEU A 97 -3.89 -14.16 1.38
CA LEU A 97 -5.00 -13.93 2.31
C LEU A 97 -4.51 -13.27 3.62
N GLN A 98 -3.39 -13.73 4.18
CA GLN A 98 -2.80 -13.15 5.38
C GLN A 98 -2.37 -11.70 5.16
N ARG A 99 -1.75 -11.42 4.00
CA ARG A 99 -1.36 -10.06 3.62
C ARG A 99 -2.56 -9.15 3.47
N PHE A 100 -3.59 -9.61 2.75
CA PHE A 100 -4.81 -8.86 2.57
C PHE A 100 -5.55 -8.59 3.89
N ALA A 101 -5.61 -9.59 4.78
CA ALA A 101 -6.13 -9.39 6.14
C ALA A 101 -5.32 -8.35 6.91
N GLY A 102 -4.00 -8.32 6.75
CA GLY A 102 -3.12 -7.28 7.29
C GLY A 102 -3.52 -5.87 6.82
N GLU A 103 -3.70 -5.67 5.51
CA GLU A 103 -4.13 -4.38 4.95
C GLU A 103 -5.49 -3.93 5.49
N ARG A 104 -6.44 -4.87 5.59
CA ARG A 104 -7.77 -4.61 6.19
C ARG A 104 -7.65 -4.18 7.64
N ASN A 105 -6.82 -4.88 8.43
CA ASN A 105 -6.57 -4.54 9.82
C ASN A 105 -5.92 -3.16 9.95
N THR A 106 -4.99 -2.79 9.06
CA THR A 106 -4.41 -1.44 9.02
C THR A 106 -5.47 -0.37 8.80
N ILE A 107 -6.43 -0.59 7.89
CA ILE A 107 -7.54 0.37 7.68
C ILE A 107 -8.40 0.48 8.95
N THR A 108 -8.86 -0.64 9.50
CA THR A 108 -9.80 -0.61 10.63
C THR A 108 -9.16 -0.10 11.93
N SER A 109 -7.86 -0.34 12.13
CA SER A 109 -7.11 0.18 13.27
C SER A 109 -6.76 1.67 13.13
N ARG A 110 -6.46 2.12 11.91
CA ARG A 110 -6.10 3.53 11.66
C ARG A 110 -7.32 4.45 11.61
N TYR A 111 -8.46 3.97 11.12
CA TYR A 111 -9.68 4.75 10.95
C TYR A 111 -10.80 4.14 11.80
N SER A 112 -10.83 4.54 13.08
CA SER A 112 -11.90 4.15 14.00
C SER A 112 -13.26 4.56 13.45
N GLY A 113 -14.25 3.66 13.51
CA GLY A 113 -15.57 3.88 12.93
C GLY A 113 -15.67 3.57 11.43
N SER A 114 -14.61 3.05 10.79
CA SER A 114 -14.70 2.53 9.44
C SER A 114 -15.71 1.38 9.33
N ARG A 115 -16.45 1.35 8.22
CA ARG A 115 -17.49 0.36 7.93
C ARG A 115 -17.09 -0.44 6.70
N LEU A 116 -17.12 -1.76 6.78
CA LEU A 116 -16.96 -2.62 5.60
C LEU A 116 -18.24 -2.53 4.77
N LEU A 117 -18.12 -2.10 3.52
CA LEU A 117 -19.23 -1.98 2.57
C LEU A 117 -19.29 -3.18 1.63
N ASP A 118 -18.11 -3.65 1.19
CA ASP A 118 -17.98 -4.79 0.29
C ASP A 118 -16.68 -5.55 0.56
N LEU A 119 -16.68 -6.86 0.28
CA LEU A 119 -15.54 -7.76 0.42
C LEU A 119 -15.70 -8.91 -0.56
N GLY A 120 -14.71 -9.12 -1.42
CA GLY A 120 -14.79 -10.19 -2.40
C GLY A 120 -13.51 -10.39 -3.20
N PHE A 121 -13.68 -11.10 -4.31
CA PHE A 121 -12.66 -11.27 -5.31
C PHE A 121 -12.76 -10.17 -6.37
N ALA A 122 -11.66 -9.97 -7.08
CA ALA A 122 -11.56 -9.08 -8.23
C ALA A 122 -10.65 -9.71 -9.29
N ASP A 123 -10.70 -9.20 -10.51
CA ASP A 123 -9.83 -9.65 -11.60
C ASP A 123 -8.37 -9.21 -11.36
N SER A 124 -7.42 -9.79 -12.11
CA SER A 124 -6.03 -9.35 -12.16
C SER A 124 -5.90 -7.88 -12.62
N PRO A 125 -4.74 -7.22 -12.40
CA PRO A 125 -4.56 -5.79 -12.70
C PRO A 125 -4.83 -5.39 -14.15
N ASP A 126 -4.66 -6.31 -15.11
CA ASP A 126 -4.95 -6.10 -16.53
C ASP A 126 -6.29 -6.73 -16.97
N SER A 127 -7.04 -7.29 -16.01
CA SER A 127 -8.31 -8.01 -16.20
C SER A 127 -8.24 -9.29 -17.04
N LYS A 128 -7.06 -9.89 -17.29
CA LYS A 128 -6.98 -11.16 -18.04
C LYS A 128 -7.38 -12.38 -17.22
N THR A 129 -7.20 -12.34 -15.91
CA THR A 129 -7.55 -13.44 -15.00
C THR A 129 -8.66 -13.01 -14.07
N THR A 130 -9.80 -13.69 -14.09
CA THR A 130 -10.95 -13.34 -13.25
C THR A 130 -10.80 -13.85 -11.83
N ASP A 131 -11.34 -13.12 -10.85
CA ASP A 131 -11.37 -13.51 -9.43
C ASP A 131 -10.00 -13.89 -8.81
N SER A 132 -8.91 -13.41 -9.39
CA SER A 132 -7.54 -13.73 -8.97
C SER A 132 -6.95 -12.77 -7.94
N ALA A 133 -7.65 -11.70 -7.62
CA ALA A 133 -7.27 -10.71 -6.62
C ALA A 133 -8.31 -10.61 -5.50
N LEU A 134 -7.93 -9.98 -4.39
CA LEU A 134 -8.79 -9.73 -3.24
C LEU A 134 -9.11 -8.24 -3.17
N SER A 135 -10.36 -7.90 -2.90
CA SER A 135 -10.78 -6.50 -2.73
C SER A 135 -11.73 -6.31 -1.56
N ALA A 136 -11.64 -5.12 -0.93
CA ALA A 136 -12.55 -4.68 0.10
C ALA A 136 -12.80 -3.19 -0.04
N VAL A 137 -14.06 -2.79 0.12
CA VAL A 137 -14.50 -1.39 0.08
C VAL A 137 -14.97 -0.98 1.46
N TYR A 138 -14.51 0.19 1.90
CA TYR A 138 -14.80 0.74 3.21
C TYR A 138 -15.43 2.12 3.10
N GLY A 139 -16.42 2.39 3.94
CA GLY A 139 -16.83 3.75 4.28
C GLY A 139 -15.98 4.23 5.44
N LEU A 140 -15.23 5.31 5.24
CA LEU A 140 -14.42 5.95 6.27
C LEU A 140 -15.15 7.19 6.77
N PRO A 141 -15.19 7.43 8.10
CA PRO A 141 -15.84 8.60 8.65
C PRO A 141 -15.12 9.89 8.22
N SER A 142 -15.81 11.03 8.34
CA SER A 142 -15.22 12.35 8.17
C SER A 142 -13.94 12.52 8.98
N ASN A 143 -13.02 13.35 8.50
CA ASN A 143 -11.70 13.58 9.09
C ASN A 143 -10.74 12.38 9.07
N SER A 144 -11.05 11.29 8.37
CA SER A 144 -10.20 10.10 8.36
C SER A 144 -8.83 10.34 7.73
N MET A 145 -8.76 11.05 6.60
CA MET A 145 -7.48 11.27 5.90
C MET A 145 -6.94 12.68 6.07
N GLU A 146 -7.82 13.67 6.13
CA GLU A 146 -7.48 15.09 6.27
C GLU A 146 -8.47 15.75 7.20
N GLN A 147 -8.02 16.76 7.96
CA GLN A 147 -8.93 17.57 8.75
C GLN A 147 -9.98 18.23 7.84
N ASP A 148 -11.23 18.24 8.30
CA ASP A 148 -12.43 18.73 7.62
C ASP A 148 -12.80 17.98 6.33
N SER A 149 -12.25 16.78 6.11
CA SER A 149 -12.70 15.92 5.01
C SER A 149 -14.08 15.32 5.29
N SER A 150 -14.91 15.26 4.25
CA SER A 150 -16.14 14.47 4.22
C SER A 150 -15.85 12.97 4.43
N GLU A 151 -16.90 12.18 4.67
CA GLU A 151 -16.79 10.72 4.62
C GLU A 151 -16.18 10.29 3.28
N LEU A 152 -15.37 9.24 3.33
CA LEU A 152 -14.65 8.74 2.16
C LEU A 152 -15.06 7.30 1.84
N ILE A 153 -15.07 6.96 0.56
CA ILE A 153 -15.09 5.56 0.12
C ILE A 153 -13.67 5.14 -0.17
N SER A 154 -13.16 4.15 0.56
CA SER A 154 -11.81 3.62 0.39
C SER A 154 -11.84 2.17 -0.06
N GLN A 155 -11.34 1.89 -1.25
CA GLN A 155 -11.09 0.54 -1.73
C GLN A 155 -9.64 0.16 -1.46
N VAL A 156 -9.45 -1.07 -0.98
CA VAL A 156 -8.16 -1.77 -1.01
C VAL A 156 -8.27 -2.98 -1.92
N TYR A 157 -7.20 -3.23 -2.65
CA TYR A 157 -7.07 -4.35 -3.57
C TYR A 157 -5.69 -4.95 -3.43
N LEU A 158 -5.61 -6.28 -3.48
CA LEU A 158 -4.35 -7.01 -3.48
C LEU A 158 -4.40 -8.15 -4.50
N TYR A 159 -3.49 -8.12 -5.46
CA TYR A 159 -3.20 -9.21 -6.37
C TYR A 159 -1.89 -9.88 -6.01
N CYS A 160 -1.93 -11.20 -5.88
CA CYS A 160 -0.75 -12.04 -5.71
C CYS A 160 -0.72 -13.03 -6.86
N ALA A 161 0.04 -12.72 -7.91
CA ALA A 161 0.17 -13.59 -9.08
C ALA A 161 0.59 -15.01 -8.62
N PRO A 162 -0.09 -16.08 -9.07
CA PRO A 162 0.26 -17.45 -8.70
C PRO A 162 1.71 -17.78 -9.08
N GLY A 163 2.55 -18.12 -8.09
CA GLY A 163 3.98 -18.35 -8.31
C GLY A 163 4.80 -17.12 -8.69
N GLY A 164 4.17 -15.93 -8.73
CA GLY A 164 4.78 -14.68 -9.11
C GLY A 164 5.73 -14.15 -8.04
N ARG A 165 6.75 -13.42 -8.52
CA ARG A 165 7.74 -12.75 -7.66
C ARG A 165 7.26 -11.40 -7.14
N TRP A 166 6.16 -10.90 -7.68
CA TRP A 166 5.64 -9.56 -7.46
C TRP A 166 4.20 -9.61 -6.97
N LEU A 167 3.82 -8.62 -6.16
CA LEU A 167 2.45 -8.33 -5.77
C LEU A 167 2.09 -6.95 -6.27
N VAL A 168 0.80 -6.76 -6.55
CA VAL A 168 0.22 -5.46 -6.84
C VAL A 168 -0.79 -5.15 -5.76
N LYS A 169 -0.64 -3.99 -5.12
CA LYS A 169 -1.65 -3.43 -4.21
C LYS A 169 -2.09 -2.09 -4.76
N PHE A 170 -3.37 -1.77 -4.64
CA PHE A 170 -3.76 -0.37 -4.69
C PHE A 170 -4.65 0.00 -3.52
N ARG A 171 -4.64 1.29 -3.21
CA ARG A 171 -5.57 1.93 -2.30
C ARG A 171 -6.16 3.15 -2.98
N ALA A 172 -7.47 3.17 -3.14
CA ALA A 172 -8.20 4.24 -3.80
C ALA A 172 -9.20 4.85 -2.81
N SER A 173 -9.06 6.13 -2.49
CA SER A 173 -9.94 6.86 -1.57
C SER A 173 -10.63 8.01 -2.29
N TRP A 174 -11.96 8.02 -2.26
CA TRP A 174 -12.83 8.96 -2.96
C TRP A 174 -13.66 9.76 -1.97
N SER A 175 -13.76 11.07 -2.18
CA SER A 175 -14.55 11.96 -1.30
C SER A 175 -15.98 12.23 -1.77
N GLY A 176 -16.39 11.67 -2.90
CA GLY A 176 -17.77 11.71 -3.37
C GLY A 176 -18.59 10.51 -2.89
N THR A 177 -19.68 10.22 -3.58
CA THR A 177 -20.61 9.13 -3.22
C THR A 177 -20.22 7.79 -3.86
N ALA A 178 -20.93 6.71 -3.49
CA ALA A 178 -20.70 5.39 -4.08
C ALA A 178 -21.09 5.35 -5.55
N GLU A 179 -22.14 6.08 -5.93
CA GLU A 179 -22.66 6.18 -7.29
C GLU A 179 -21.71 6.95 -8.21
N SER A 180 -20.94 7.88 -7.66
CA SER A 180 -19.91 8.67 -8.38
C SER A 180 -18.51 8.10 -8.21
N TYR A 181 -18.35 6.90 -7.63
CA TYR A 181 -17.04 6.32 -7.39
C TYR A 181 -16.32 6.07 -8.74
N PRO A 182 -15.06 6.54 -8.90
CA PRO A 182 -14.35 6.40 -10.16
C PRO A 182 -14.14 4.93 -10.54
N ASN A 183 -14.13 4.62 -11.84
CA ASN A 183 -13.85 3.26 -12.32
C ASN A 183 -12.36 2.91 -12.17
N VAL A 184 -11.96 2.54 -10.96
CA VAL A 184 -10.56 2.19 -10.63
C VAL A 184 -10.08 0.99 -11.46
N LYS A 185 -10.96 0.05 -11.82
CA LYS A 185 -10.61 -1.06 -12.72
C LYS A 185 -10.14 -0.56 -14.08
N ALA A 186 -10.85 0.39 -14.69
CA ALA A 186 -10.40 1.00 -15.95
C ALA A 186 -9.07 1.74 -15.81
N MET A 187 -8.82 2.37 -14.67
CA MET A 187 -7.53 3.01 -14.36
C MET A 187 -6.40 1.97 -14.26
N MET A 188 -6.65 0.84 -13.60
CA MET A 188 -5.67 -0.26 -13.48
C MET A 188 -5.34 -0.88 -14.83
N ASN A 189 -6.35 -1.07 -15.70
CA ASN A 189 -6.16 -1.59 -17.05
C ASN A 189 -5.39 -0.64 -17.98
N ALA A 190 -5.28 0.65 -17.64
CA ALA A 190 -4.49 1.61 -18.41
C ALA A 190 -2.98 1.51 -18.12
N ILE A 191 -2.58 0.80 -17.06
CA ILE A 191 -1.18 0.53 -16.75
C ILE A 191 -0.68 -0.60 -17.64
N ILE A 192 0.56 -0.47 -18.11
CA ILE A 192 1.21 -1.49 -18.92
C ILE A 192 1.89 -2.46 -17.96
N TRP A 193 1.19 -3.54 -17.65
CA TRP A 193 1.67 -4.62 -16.79
C TRP A 193 2.58 -5.58 -17.57
N PRO A 194 3.67 -6.09 -16.96
CA PRO A 194 4.40 -7.22 -17.52
C PRO A 194 3.54 -8.50 -17.44
N ASP A 195 3.89 -9.52 -18.22
CA ASP A 195 3.20 -10.82 -18.20
C ASP A 195 3.20 -11.45 -16.80
N GLU A 196 4.24 -11.24 -15.99
CA GLU A 196 4.32 -11.73 -14.60
C GLU A 196 3.26 -11.13 -13.65
N LEU A 197 2.64 -10.00 -14.04
CA LEU A 197 1.63 -9.27 -13.26
C LEU A 197 0.29 -9.11 -13.99
N SER A 198 0.13 -9.85 -15.09
CA SER A 198 -1.12 -10.02 -15.83
C SER A 198 -2.01 -11.11 -15.20
#